data_AF-A0A0B7A2X4-F1
#
_entry.id   AF-A0A0B7A2X4-F1
#
_cell.length_a   1.000
_cell.length_b   1.000
_cell.length_c   1.000
_cell.angle_alpha   90.00
_cell.angle_beta   90.00
_cell.angle_gamma   90.00
#
_symmetry.space_group_name_H-M   'P 1'
#
loop_
_entity.id
_entity.type
_entity.pdbx_description
1 polymer ?
#
loop_
_entity_poly.entity_id
_entity_poly.type
_entity_poly.pdbx_seq_one_letter_code
_entity_poly.pdbx_strand_id
1 'polypeptide(L)'
;MKQQAMRDTHLQDQVHEASKPLARFKDDKDLDEMLRKKEHIGDTMLVFIKKNREKEEQKSGKKKQKELPRYKGAAPPPNRYNLMPGYRWDGVDRSNGFEKKIFASLANKKAVQEMAYKWSTEDM
;
A
#
# COMPACT_ATOMS: atom_id res chain seq x y z
N MET A 1 2.12 23.47 7.43
CA MET A 1 2.58 23.28 6.04
C MET A 1 2.59 21.80 5.58
N LYS A 2 1.60 20.98 5.98
CA LYS A 2 1.36 19.62 5.41
C LYS A 2 -0.09 19.50 4.97
N GLN A 3 -0.99 20.07 5.76
CA GLN A 3 -2.40 20.21 5.42
C GLN A 3 -2.61 21.04 4.13
N GLN A 4 -1.79 22.06 3.86
CA GLN A 4 -1.83 22.81 2.60
C GLN A 4 -1.38 21.94 1.42
N ALA A 5 -0.21 21.31 1.49
CA ALA A 5 0.25 20.40 0.44
C ALA A 5 -0.75 19.28 0.14
N MET A 6 -1.35 18.66 1.16
CA MET A 6 -2.40 17.66 0.99
C MET A 6 -3.66 18.22 0.32
N ARG A 7 -4.03 19.48 0.61
CA ARG A 7 -5.13 20.16 -0.08
C ARG A 7 -4.77 20.40 -1.54
N ASP A 8 -3.58 20.90 -1.83
CA ASP A 8 -3.13 21.19 -3.18
C ASP A 8 -3.07 19.93 -4.04
N THR A 9 -2.53 18.81 -3.52
CA THR A 9 -2.54 17.52 -4.22
C THR A 9 -3.97 17.03 -4.44
N HIS A 10 -4.83 17.13 -3.43
CA HIS A 10 -6.21 16.70 -3.56
C HIS A 10 -6.98 17.50 -4.60
N LEU A 11 -6.74 18.82 -4.69
CA LEU A 11 -7.33 19.68 -5.71
C LEU A 11 -6.83 19.30 -7.12
N GLN A 12 -5.54 19.03 -7.29
CA GLN A 12 -4.98 18.58 -8.56
C GLN A 12 -5.59 17.24 -8.99
N ASP A 13 -5.69 16.28 -8.07
CA ASP A 13 -6.31 14.99 -8.31
C ASP A 13 -7.79 15.15 -8.68
N GLN A 14 -8.54 16.00 -7.97
CA GLN A 14 -9.94 16.26 -8.29
C GLN A 14 -10.14 16.84 -9.68
N VAL A 15 -9.29 17.80 -10.09
CA VAL A 15 -9.35 18.39 -11.43
C VAL A 15 -9.03 17.35 -12.51
N HIS A 16 -8.02 16.50 -12.25
CA HIS A 16 -7.67 15.40 -13.14
C HIS A 16 -8.81 14.40 -13.29
N GLU A 17 -9.38 13.92 -12.18
CA GLU A 17 -10.50 12.97 -12.20
C GLU A 17 -11.78 13.56 -12.80
N ALA A 18 -12.06 14.84 -12.55
CA ALA A 18 -13.22 15.53 -13.15
C ALA A 18 -13.12 15.66 -14.68
N SER A 19 -11.91 15.66 -15.23
CA SER A 19 -11.69 15.67 -16.68
C SER A 19 -11.92 14.31 -17.35
N LYS A 20 -12.00 13.22 -16.57
CA LYS A 20 -12.14 11.86 -17.08
C LYS A 20 -13.59 11.49 -17.38
N PRO A 21 -13.84 10.58 -18.34
CA PRO A 21 -15.16 10.01 -18.54
C PRO A 21 -15.57 9.12 -17.35
N LEU A 22 -16.87 8.97 -17.12
CA LEU A 22 -17.42 8.17 -16.01
C LEU A 22 -16.99 6.70 -16.06
N ALA A 23 -16.93 6.11 -17.27
CA ALA A 23 -16.53 4.72 -17.47
C ALA A 23 -15.08 4.63 -17.97
N ARG A 24 -14.33 3.68 -17.43
CA ARG A 24 -12.98 3.33 -17.91
C ARG A 24 -13.08 2.30 -19.03
N PHE A 25 -12.28 2.49 -20.08
CA PHE A 25 -12.19 1.58 -21.22
C PHE A 25 -10.82 0.89 -21.26
N LYS A 26 -10.68 -0.09 -22.16
CA LYS A 26 -9.42 -0.81 -22.37
C LYS A 26 -8.26 0.11 -22.78
N ASP A 27 -8.55 1.17 -23.53
CA ASP A 27 -7.54 2.09 -24.08
C ASP A 27 -7.23 3.27 -23.14
N ASP A 28 -7.60 3.17 -21.85
CA ASP A 28 -7.33 4.20 -20.85
C ASP A 28 -5.83 4.26 -20.52
N LYS A 29 -5.21 5.39 -20.89
CA LYS A 29 -3.78 5.64 -20.70
C LYS A 29 -3.35 5.54 -19.23
N ASP A 30 -4.16 6.03 -18.29
CA ASP A 30 -3.83 6.01 -16.87
C ASP A 30 -3.80 4.57 -16.34
N LEU A 31 -4.69 3.71 -16.86
CA LEU A 31 -4.73 2.29 -16.51
C LEU A 31 -3.51 1.57 -17.07
N ASP A 32 -3.21 1.77 -18.35
CA ASP A 32 -2.06 1.17 -19.01
C ASP A 32 -0.74 1.55 -18.34
N GLU A 33 -0.57 2.81 -17.95
CA GLU A 33 0.59 3.26 -17.21
C GLU A 33 0.70 2.60 -15.83
N MET A 34 -0.41 2.50 -15.11
CA MET A 34 -0.46 1.85 -13.79
C MET A 34 -0.06 0.37 -13.90
N LEU A 35 -0.58 -0.33 -14.90
CA LEU A 35 -0.29 -1.75 -15.14
C LEU A 35 1.18 -1.97 -15.52
N ARG A 36 1.75 -1.11 -16.39
CA ARG A 36 3.18 -1.17 -16.75
C ARG A 36 4.10 -0.92 -15.56
N LYS A 37 3.67 -0.10 -14.59
CA LYS A 37 4.44 0.20 -13.37
C LYS A 37 4.36 -0.93 -12.33
N LYS A 38 3.45 -1.88 -12.46
CA LYS A 38 3.26 -2.97 -11.48
C LYS A 38 4.47 -3.91 -11.50
N GLU A 39 5.09 -4.08 -10.35
CA GLU A 39 6.19 -5.04 -10.21
C GLU A 39 5.64 -6.46 -10.06
N HIS A 40 6.14 -7.39 -10.86
CA HIS A 40 5.78 -8.80 -10.81
C HIS A 40 6.89 -9.62 -10.14
N ILE A 41 6.51 -10.43 -9.15
CA ILE A 41 7.43 -11.34 -8.48
C ILE A 41 7.80 -12.45 -9.47
N GLY A 42 9.11 -12.70 -9.63
CA GLY A 42 9.62 -13.73 -10.54
C GLY A 42 9.93 -13.25 -11.96
N ASP A 43 9.76 -11.96 -12.25
CA ASP A 43 10.23 -11.38 -13.52
C ASP A 43 11.77 -11.25 -13.50
N THR A 44 12.42 -11.91 -14.46
CA THR A 44 13.88 -11.85 -14.64
C THR A 44 14.36 -10.46 -15.06
N MET A 45 13.53 -9.69 -15.76
CA MET A 45 13.89 -8.37 -16.27
C MET A 45 13.77 -7.26 -15.22
N LEU A 46 13.06 -7.51 -14.12
CA LEU A 46 12.78 -6.53 -13.06
C LEU A 46 14.05 -5.87 -12.51
N VAL A 47 15.15 -6.62 -12.39
CA VAL A 47 16.45 -6.12 -11.93
C VAL A 47 16.99 -5.03 -12.87
N PHE A 48 16.90 -5.25 -14.18
CA PHE A 48 17.36 -4.29 -15.18
C PHE A 48 16.48 -3.05 -15.23
N ILE A 49 15.16 -3.23 -15.12
CA ILE A 49 14.19 -2.13 -15.10
C ILE A 49 14.45 -1.22 -13.90
N LYS A 50 14.66 -1.78 -12.69
CA LYS A 50 14.99 -1.00 -11.48
C LYS A 50 16.28 -0.19 -11.65
N LYS A 51 17.34 -0.83 -12.15
CA LYS A 51 18.63 -0.17 -12.42
C LYS A 51 18.52 0.97 -13.43
N ASN A 52 17.73 0.79 -14.49
CA ASN A 52 17.50 1.85 -15.48
C ASN A 52 16.70 3.00 -14.88
N ARG A 53 15.64 2.72 -14.11
CA ARG A 53 14.84 3.75 -13.42
C ARG A 53 15.69 4.59 -12.47
N GLU A 54 16.57 3.96 -11.68
CA GLU A 54 17.50 4.67 -10.80
C GLU A 54 18.46 5.59 -11.56
N LYS A 55 18.99 5.15 -12.71
CA LYS A 55 19.85 5.98 -13.57
C LYS A 55 19.09 7.17 -14.17
N GLU A 56 17.87 6.97 -14.61
CA GLU A 56 17.02 8.04 -15.15
C GLU A 56 16.68 9.07 -14.07
N GLU A 57 16.33 8.63 -12.86
CA GLU A 57 16.11 9.51 -11.70
C GLU A 57 17.35 10.36 -11.40
N GLN A 58 18.54 9.75 -11.41
CA GLN A 58 19.82 10.46 -11.20
C GLN A 58 20.11 11.49 -12.29
N LYS A 59 19.86 11.15 -13.57
CA LYS A 59 20.05 12.05 -14.71
C LYS A 59 19.06 13.21 -14.73
N SER A 60 17.83 12.98 -14.27
CA SER A 60 16.76 13.98 -14.28
C SER A 60 17.01 15.17 -13.33
N GLY A 61 18.04 15.11 -12.47
CA GLY A 61 18.43 16.20 -11.58
C GLY A 61 17.39 16.55 -10.50
N LYS A 62 16.25 15.84 -10.47
CA LYS A 62 15.24 15.94 -9.40
C LYS A 62 15.88 15.46 -8.11
N LYS A 63 16.39 16.40 -7.31
CA LYS A 63 16.82 16.11 -5.93
C LYS A 63 15.65 15.42 -5.24
N LYS A 64 15.86 14.17 -4.79
CA LYS A 64 14.89 13.48 -3.94
C LYS A 64 14.51 14.47 -2.84
N GLN A 65 13.22 14.82 -2.76
CA GLN A 65 12.71 15.57 -1.62
C GLN A 65 13.25 14.89 -0.36
N LYS A 66 13.78 15.67 0.59
CA LYS A 66 14.33 15.12 1.84
C LYS A 66 13.24 14.27 2.49
N GLU A 67 13.32 12.96 2.30
CA GLU A 67 12.35 12.02 2.87
C GLU A 67 12.45 12.14 4.39
N LEU A 68 11.29 12.23 5.05
CA LEU A 68 11.28 12.20 6.50
C LEU A 68 11.92 10.88 6.94
N PRO A 69 12.70 10.88 8.03
CA PRO A 69 13.26 9.65 8.55
C PRO A 69 12.13 8.65 8.79
N ARG A 70 12.37 7.39 8.41
CA ARG A 70 11.49 6.26 8.69
C ARG A 70 12.13 5.40 9.76
N TYR A 71 11.30 4.64 10.46
CA TYR A 71 11.77 3.65 11.43
C TYR A 71 12.61 2.58 10.72
N LYS A 72 13.77 2.23 11.32
CA LYS A 72 14.76 1.30 10.76
C LYS A 72 14.99 0.05 11.63
N GLY A 73 14.26 -0.09 12.73
CA GLY A 73 14.44 -1.21 13.67
C GLY A 73 13.67 -2.47 13.26
N ALA A 74 13.54 -3.40 14.22
CA ALA A 74 12.81 -4.66 14.07
C ALA A 74 11.35 -4.44 13.63
N ALA A 75 10.80 -5.39 12.85
CA ALA A 75 9.46 -5.27 12.30
C ALA A 75 8.42 -4.97 13.40
N PRO A 76 7.64 -3.87 13.27
CA PRO A 76 6.63 -3.53 14.25
C PRO A 76 5.51 -4.58 14.29
N PRO A 77 4.85 -4.77 15.44
CA PRO A 77 3.58 -5.49 15.49
C PRO A 77 2.59 -4.91 14.48
N PRO A 78 1.84 -5.76 13.75
CA PRO A 78 0.86 -5.28 12.79
C PRO A 78 -0.26 -4.54 13.53
N ASN A 79 -0.73 -3.45 12.93
CA ASN A 79 -1.92 -2.74 13.36
C ASN A 79 -2.98 -2.79 12.25
N ARG A 80 -4.24 -2.58 12.63
CA ARG A 80 -5.38 -2.57 11.70
C ARG A 80 -5.32 -1.52 10.58
N TYR A 81 -4.49 -0.49 10.75
CA TYR A 81 -4.41 0.64 9.81
C TYR A 81 -3.17 0.58 8.90
N ASN A 82 -2.38 -0.50 8.98
CA ASN A 82 -1.10 -0.67 8.29
C ASN A 82 -0.15 0.55 8.44
N LEU A 83 -0.25 1.28 9.55
CA LEU A 83 0.58 2.45 9.81
C LEU A 83 1.95 2.02 10.32
N MET A 84 3.00 2.59 9.75
CA MET A 84 4.35 2.40 10.27
C MET A 84 4.57 3.23 11.53
N PRO A 85 5.36 2.73 12.50
CA PRO A 85 5.75 3.50 13.66
C PRO A 85 6.59 4.73 13.26
N GLY A 86 6.61 5.73 14.13
CA GLY A 86 7.47 6.89 13.97
C GLY A 86 8.95 6.51 13.98
N TYR A 87 9.80 7.34 13.36
CA TYR A 87 11.22 7.05 13.20
C TYR A 87 12.03 6.89 14.50
N ARG A 88 11.51 7.42 15.62
CA ARG A 88 12.12 7.36 16.95
C ARG A 88 11.57 6.23 17.81
N TRP A 89 10.70 5.39 17.26
CA TRP A 89 10.17 4.28 18.01
C TRP A 89 11.30 3.30 18.35
N ASP A 90 11.31 2.82 19.60
CA ASP A 90 12.36 2.01 20.20
C ASP A 90 12.24 0.51 19.82
N GLY A 91 11.21 0.13 19.06
CA GLY A 91 10.98 -1.27 18.65
C GLY A 91 10.34 -2.15 19.74
N VAL A 92 10.32 -1.69 20.99
CA VAL A 92 9.68 -2.42 22.10
C VAL A 92 8.16 -2.18 22.10
N ASP A 93 7.40 -3.28 21.99
CA ASP A 93 5.96 -3.28 22.13
C ASP A 93 5.55 -3.06 23.59
N ARG A 94 4.79 -1.98 23.84
CA ARG A 94 4.25 -1.60 25.16
C ARG A 94 2.71 -1.60 25.14
N SER A 95 2.10 -2.36 24.25
CA SER A 95 0.64 -2.43 24.09
C SER A 95 -0.03 -3.39 25.09
N ASN A 96 -1.34 -3.26 25.25
CA ASN A 96 -2.19 -4.22 26.01
C ASN A 96 -2.56 -5.48 25.18
N GLY A 97 -1.92 -5.69 24.01
CA GLY A 97 -2.24 -6.81 23.12
C GLY A 97 -3.63 -6.75 22.47
N PHE A 98 -4.31 -5.59 22.49
CA PHE A 98 -5.64 -5.41 21.88
C PHE A 98 -5.65 -5.77 20.39
N GLU A 99 -4.68 -5.26 19.62
CA GLU A 99 -4.55 -5.54 18.19
C GLU A 99 -4.41 -7.05 17.93
N LYS A 100 -3.57 -7.74 18.71
CA LYS A 100 -3.39 -9.19 18.63
C LYS A 100 -4.71 -9.94 18.88
N LYS A 101 -5.48 -9.52 19.89
CA LYS A 101 -6.81 -10.12 20.21
C LYS A 101 -7.80 -9.90 19.06
N ILE A 102 -7.82 -8.72 18.46
CA ILE A 102 -8.70 -8.42 17.32
C ILE A 102 -8.35 -9.29 16.10
N PHE A 103 -7.07 -9.42 15.76
CA PHE A 103 -6.66 -10.27 14.64
C PHE A 103 -7.03 -11.75 14.87
N ALA A 104 -6.82 -12.26 16.09
CA ALA A 104 -7.23 -13.62 16.44
C ALA A 104 -8.76 -13.79 16.34
N SER A 105 -9.54 -12.84 16.85
CA SER A 105 -11.00 -12.88 16.75
C SER A 105 -11.50 -12.84 15.30
N LEU A 106 -10.86 -12.04 14.44
CA LEU A 106 -11.20 -11.96 13.03
C LEU A 106 -10.91 -13.27 12.29
N ALA A 107 -9.74 -13.87 12.55
CA ALA A 107 -9.34 -15.16 11.99
C ALA A 107 -10.31 -16.27 12.44
N ASN A 108 -10.65 -16.32 13.73
CA ASN A 108 -11.61 -17.29 14.27
C ASN A 108 -13.00 -17.13 13.64
N LYS A 109 -13.48 -15.90 13.50
CA LYS A 109 -14.77 -15.63 12.85
C LYS A 109 -14.78 -16.13 11.41
N LYS A 110 -13.71 -15.88 10.65
CA LYS A 110 -13.58 -16.38 9.27
C LYS A 110 -13.54 -17.91 9.22
N ALA A 111 -12.78 -18.56 10.10
CA ALA A 111 -12.71 -20.02 10.18
C ALA A 111 -14.08 -20.65 10.49
N VAL A 112 -14.83 -20.09 11.45
CA VAL A 112 -16.18 -20.56 11.78
C VAL A 112 -17.14 -20.38 10.61
N GLN A 113 -17.08 -19.25 9.89
CA GLN A 113 -17.90 -19.03 8.69
C GLN A 113 -17.59 -20.06 7.59
N GLU A 114 -16.32 -20.36 7.35
CA GLU A 114 -15.92 -21.38 6.37
C GLU A 114 -16.37 -22.79 6.77
N MET A 115 -16.26 -23.15 8.06
CA MET A 115 -16.76 -24.43 8.57
C MET A 115 -18.29 -24.53 8.46
N ALA A 116 -19.00 -23.46 8.84
CA ALA A 116 -20.46 -23.42 8.75
C ALA A 116 -20.94 -23.54 7.31
N TYR A 117 -20.26 -22.88 6.36
CA TYR A 117 -20.55 -23.02 4.94
C TYR A 117 -20.40 -24.48 4.49
N LYS A 118 -19.25 -25.12 4.77
CA LYS A 118 -19.00 -26.52 4.41
C LYS A 118 -20.06 -27.47 4.99
N TRP A 119 -20.41 -27.31 6.28
CA TRP A 119 -21.46 -28.11 6.90
C TRP A 119 -22.84 -27.89 6.27
N SER A 120 -23.17 -26.64 5.91
CA SER A 120 -24.47 -26.35 5.30
C SER A 120 -24.62 -26.92 3.89
N THR A 121 -23.51 -27.17 3.19
CA THR A 121 -23.49 -27.63 1.79
C THR A 121 -23.26 -29.13 1.64
N GLU A 122 -23.08 -29.88 2.72
CA GLU A 122 -22.70 -31.31 2.66
C GLU A 122 -23.85 -32.24 2.22
N ASP A 123 -25.11 -31.82 2.39
CA ASP A 123 -26.32 -32.60 2.06
C ASP A 123 -27.13 -32.01 0.89
N MET A 124 -26.52 -31.13 0.10
CA MET A 124 -27.04 -30.60 -1.18
C MET A 124 -26.28 -31.19 -2.35
#